data_AF-A0A5D2AYV1-F1
#
_entry.id   AF-A0A5D2AYV1-F1
#
_cell.length_a   1.000
_cell.length_b   1.000
_cell.length_c   1.000
_cell.angle_alpha   90.00
_cell.angle_beta   90.00
_cell.angle_gamma   90.00
#
_symmetry.space_group_name_H-M   'P 1'
#
loop_
_entity.id
_entity.type
_entity.pdbx_description
1 polymer ?
#
loop_
_entity_poly.entity_id
_entity_poly.type
_entity_poly.pdbx_seq_one_letter_code
_entity_poly.pdbx_strand_id
1 'polypeptide(L)'
;MKADTSKEEAQSMTIMHLQLQRSLKWLDDVTHGIIGYELESRSLAGLQVIEARTGFLRCNFIVPLLASDEVEIEAKVKGNKGKLTSMAVEVRNKSNGGQLIASATQWTAANDYRSPQPQSRAKL
;
A
#
# COMPACT_ATOMS: atom_id res chain seq x y z
N MET A 1 15.43 47.12 26.01
CA MET A 1 15.42 46.41 24.72
C MET A 1 14.98 44.94 24.93
N LYS A 2 13.74 44.71 25.37
CA LYS A 2 13.17 43.36 25.64
C LYS A 2 11.72 43.18 25.14
N ALA A 3 11.11 44.24 24.59
CA ALA A 3 9.68 44.24 24.22
C ALA A 3 9.41 43.75 22.78
N ASP A 4 10.42 43.82 21.90
CA ASP A 4 10.25 43.42 20.49
C ASP A 4 10.36 41.91 20.29
N THR A 5 11.27 41.25 21.03
CA THR A 5 11.46 39.79 20.97
C THR A 5 10.19 39.01 21.35
N SER A 6 9.43 39.49 22.35
CA SER A 6 8.18 38.82 22.76
C SER A 6 7.05 38.91 21.73
N LYS A 7 7.02 39.97 20.90
CA LYS A 7 6.03 40.10 19.81
C LYS A 7 6.37 39.18 18.65
N GLU A 8 7.65 39.08 18.33
CA GLU A 8 8.18 38.23 17.26
C GLU A 8 8.01 36.74 17.60
N GLU A 9 8.26 36.36 18.86
CA GLU A 9 7.98 35.01 19.38
C GLU A 9 6.48 34.67 19.32
N ALA A 10 5.59 35.59 19.71
CA ALA A 10 4.14 35.37 19.65
C ALA A 10 3.61 35.22 18.20
N GLN A 11 4.16 36.02 17.28
CA GLN A 11 3.85 35.90 15.84
C GLN A 11 4.35 34.56 15.29
N SER A 12 5.57 34.15 15.65
CA SER A 12 6.14 32.86 15.26
C SER A 12 5.28 31.70 15.77
N MET A 13 4.87 31.73 17.03
CA MET A 13 3.96 30.72 17.62
C MET A 13 2.62 30.64 16.89
N THR A 14 2.06 31.79 16.48
CA THR A 14 0.80 31.86 15.73
C THR A 14 0.94 31.23 14.34
N ILE A 15 2.04 31.52 13.64
CA ILE A 15 2.34 30.94 12.33
C ILE A 15 2.50 29.42 12.45
N MET A 16 3.27 28.95 13.44
CA MET A 16 3.46 27.51 13.67
C MET A 16 2.14 26.80 13.96
N HIS A 17 1.26 27.40 14.76
CA HIS A 17 -0.06 26.84 15.03
C HIS A 17 -0.90 26.72 13.75
N LEU A 18 -0.92 27.75 12.90
CA LEU A 18 -1.67 27.73 11.64
C LEU A 18 -1.15 26.66 10.67
N GLN A 19 0.18 26.52 10.58
CA GLN A 19 0.79 25.48 9.74
C GLN A 19 0.41 24.08 10.22
N LEU A 20 0.48 23.85 11.53
CA LEU A 20 0.04 22.59 12.13
C LEU A 20 -1.41 22.27 11.79
N GLN A 21 -2.33 23.23 11.92
CA GLN A 21 -3.74 23.02 11.58
C GLN A 21 -3.95 22.70 10.10
N ARG A 22 -3.20 23.34 9.20
CA ARG A 22 -3.24 23.02 7.77
C ARG A 22 -2.73 21.61 7.47
N SER A 23 -1.63 21.20 8.09
CA SER A 23 -1.09 19.85 7.93
C SER A 23 -2.04 18.79 8.46
N LEU A 24 -2.70 19.04 9.60
CA LEU A 24 -3.70 18.13 10.16
C LEU A 24 -4.92 18.00 9.27
N LYS A 25 -5.43 19.13 8.77
CA LYS A 25 -6.53 19.12 7.81
C LYS A 25 -6.16 18.38 6.53
N TRP A 26 -4.98 18.65 5.98
CA TRP A 26 -4.51 17.93 4.79
C TRP A 26 -4.44 16.42 5.04
N LEU A 27 -3.88 16.00 6.18
CA LEU A 27 -3.77 14.59 6.53
C LEU A 27 -5.14 13.95 6.67
N ASP A 28 -6.07 14.61 7.35
CA ASP A 28 -7.46 14.18 7.50
C ASP A 28 -8.14 14.01 6.13
N ASP A 29 -8.05 15.03 5.28
CA ASP A 29 -8.62 15.02 3.93
C ASP A 29 -8.03 13.87 3.08
N VAL A 30 -6.72 13.56 3.21
CA VAL A 30 -6.09 12.41 2.52
C VAL A 30 -6.59 11.07 3.06
N THR A 31 -6.65 10.90 4.38
CA THR A 31 -7.09 9.63 5.02
C THR A 31 -8.53 9.28 4.71
N HIS A 32 -9.38 10.29 4.48
CA HIS A 32 -10.77 10.11 4.08
C HIS A 32 -10.96 10.06 2.55
N GLY A 33 -9.87 10.17 1.76
CA GLY A 33 -9.92 10.17 0.30
C GLY A 33 -10.62 11.39 -0.29
N ILE A 34 -10.73 12.49 0.46
CA ILE A 34 -11.25 13.78 -0.01
C ILE A 34 -10.24 14.43 -0.96
N ILE A 35 -8.95 14.24 -0.70
CA ILE A 35 -7.82 14.67 -1.55
C ILE A 35 -6.80 13.53 -1.73
N GLY A 36 -5.90 13.67 -2.71
CA GLY A 36 -4.86 12.66 -3.01
C GLY A 36 -5.34 11.54 -3.94
N TYR A 37 -4.46 10.57 -4.20
CA TYR A 37 -4.80 9.41 -5.03
C TYR A 37 -5.40 8.26 -4.21
N GLU A 38 -6.16 7.39 -4.86
CA GLU A 38 -6.80 6.23 -4.22
C GLU A 38 -5.81 5.30 -3.51
N LEU A 39 -4.58 5.15 -4.02
CA LEU A 39 -3.55 4.33 -3.37
C LEU A 39 -3.08 4.95 -2.05
N GLU A 40 -2.95 6.27 -1.97
CA GLU A 40 -2.53 6.98 -0.77
C GLU A 40 -3.63 6.95 0.28
N SER A 41 -4.88 7.21 -0.12
CA SER A 41 -6.03 7.11 0.77
C SER A 41 -6.24 5.69 1.27
N ARG A 42 -6.10 4.68 0.39
CA ARG A 42 -6.14 3.26 0.80
C ARG A 42 -4.99 2.92 1.73
N SER A 43 -3.76 3.34 1.45
CA SER A 43 -2.59 3.04 2.29
C SER A 43 -2.68 3.71 3.66
N LEU A 44 -3.35 4.87 3.75
CA LEU A 44 -3.51 5.66 4.97
C LEU A 44 -4.87 5.45 5.65
N ALA A 45 -5.74 4.59 5.13
CA ALA A 45 -7.12 4.40 5.60
C ALA A 45 -7.24 3.98 7.08
N GLY A 46 -6.19 3.39 7.65
CA GLY A 46 -6.15 3.02 9.07
C GLY A 46 -5.43 4.02 9.98
N LEU A 47 -5.03 5.19 9.48
CA LEU A 47 -4.32 6.21 10.25
C LEU A 47 -5.29 7.06 11.08
N GLN A 48 -5.05 7.15 12.39
CA GLN A 48 -5.81 7.96 13.33
C GLN A 48 -4.87 8.84 14.15
N VAL A 49 -4.98 10.16 14.04
CA VAL A 49 -4.17 11.08 14.84
C VAL A 49 -4.68 11.11 16.29
N ILE A 50 -3.79 10.87 17.26
CA ILE A 50 -4.08 10.90 18.70
C ILE A 50 -3.65 12.22 19.33
N GLU A 51 -2.49 12.74 18.92
CA GLU A 51 -1.98 14.03 19.38
C GLU A 51 -1.04 14.62 18.33
N ALA A 52 -1.13 15.92 18.08
CA ALA A 52 -0.19 16.61 17.20
C ALA A 52 0.11 18.01 17.72
N ARG A 53 1.40 18.33 17.73
CA ARG A 53 1.93 19.67 18.04
C ARG A 53 3.18 19.90 17.21
N THR A 54 3.70 21.12 17.16
CA THR A 54 4.91 21.41 16.37
C THR A 54 6.06 20.51 16.80
N GLY A 55 6.63 19.77 15.85
CA GLY A 55 7.71 18.80 16.09
C GLY A 55 7.29 17.46 16.72
N PHE A 56 5.99 17.19 16.88
CA PHE A 56 5.51 15.95 17.49
C PHE A 56 4.17 15.48 16.89
N LEU A 57 4.11 14.20 16.53
CA LEU A 57 2.91 13.52 16.06
C LEU A 57 2.79 12.15 16.73
N ARG A 58 1.64 11.89 17.35
CA ARG A 58 1.22 10.59 17.86
C ARG A 58 -0.02 10.15 17.10
N CYS A 59 0.01 8.94 16.55
CA CYS A 59 -1.11 8.35 15.82
C CYS A 59 -1.21 6.85 16.10
N ASN A 60 -2.39 6.28 15.88
CA ASN A 60 -2.57 4.86 15.63
C ASN A 60 -2.54 4.65 14.10
N PHE A 61 -1.98 3.55 13.65
CA PHE A 61 -1.98 3.21 12.23
C PHE A 61 -2.25 1.71 12.06
N ILE A 62 -3.41 1.39 11.50
CA ILE A 62 -3.74 0.03 11.06
C ILE A 62 -3.30 -0.07 9.61
N VAL A 63 -2.27 -0.86 9.32
CA VAL A 63 -1.85 -1.11 7.94
C VAL A 63 -3.00 -1.83 7.23
N PRO A 64 -3.68 -1.16 6.28
CA PRO A 64 -4.76 -1.78 5.55
C PRO A 64 -4.16 -2.82 4.63
N LEU A 65 -4.86 -3.93 4.48
CA LEU A 65 -4.49 -5.01 3.60
C LEU A 65 -4.76 -4.61 2.15
N LEU A 66 -4.14 -3.55 1.64
CA LEU A 66 -4.03 -3.29 0.20
C LEU A 66 -2.67 -2.66 -0.12
N ALA A 67 -2.02 -3.26 -1.13
CA ALA A 67 -0.61 -3.21 -1.58
C ALA A 67 0.33 -4.28 -0.99
N SER A 68 -0.09 -5.09 0.00
CA SER A 68 0.70 -6.20 0.58
C SER A 68 -0.13 -7.40 1.03
N ASP A 69 -1.29 -7.64 0.40
CA ASP A 69 -2.18 -8.75 0.76
C ASP A 69 -1.49 -10.08 0.55
N GLU A 70 -1.40 -10.87 1.62
CA GLU A 70 -0.95 -12.24 1.50
C GLU A 70 -2.07 -13.07 0.85
N VAL A 71 -1.76 -13.63 -0.31
CA VAL A 71 -2.66 -14.52 -1.03
C VAL A 71 -2.18 -15.95 -0.89
N GLU A 72 -3.12 -16.85 -0.67
CA GLU A 72 -2.88 -18.29 -0.79
C GLU A 72 -3.25 -18.72 -2.20
N ILE A 73 -2.32 -19.40 -2.88
CA ILE A 73 -2.53 -19.95 -4.23
C ILE A 73 -2.51 -21.48 -4.11
N GLU A 74 -3.66 -22.10 -4.33
CA GLU A 74 -3.77 -23.56 -4.40
C GLU A 74 -3.94 -23.99 -5.86
N ALA A 75 -3.14 -24.96 -6.30
CA ALA A 75 -3.22 -25.51 -7.65
C ALA A 75 -3.46 -27.03 -7.60
N LYS A 76 -4.58 -27.48 -8.18
CA LYS A 76 -4.97 -28.89 -8.24
C LYS A 76 -4.98 -29.40 -9.68
N VAL A 77 -4.20 -30.43 -9.96
CA VAL A 77 -4.18 -31.11 -11.26
C VAL A 77 -5.56 -31.72 -11.53
N LYS A 78 -6.16 -31.38 -12.67
CA LYS A 78 -7.49 -31.88 -13.10
C LYS A 78 -7.38 -33.06 -14.07
N GLY A 79 -6.27 -33.18 -14.80
CA GLY A 79 -6.05 -34.27 -15.73
C GLY A 79 -5.01 -33.91 -16.79
N ASN A 80 -4.84 -34.79 -17.76
CA ASN A 80 -3.92 -34.58 -18.88
C ASN A 80 -4.61 -34.88 -20.23
N LYS A 81 -4.04 -34.31 -21.29
CA LYS A 81 -4.36 -34.61 -22.69
C LYS A 81 -3.07 -34.68 -23.49
N GLY A 82 -2.59 -35.89 -23.77
CA GLY A 82 -1.27 -36.10 -24.34
C GLY A 82 -0.18 -35.56 -23.41
N LYS A 83 0.69 -34.67 -23.91
CA LYS A 83 1.77 -34.03 -23.12
C LYS A 83 1.33 -32.77 -22.35
N LEU A 84 0.06 -32.38 -22.43
CA LEU A 84 -0.48 -31.22 -21.71
C LEU A 84 -1.14 -31.65 -20.41
N THR A 85 -0.78 -31.00 -19.31
CA THR A 85 -1.39 -31.18 -18.00
C THR A 85 -2.25 -29.96 -17.67
N SER A 86 -3.48 -30.20 -17.19
CA SER A 86 -4.41 -29.16 -16.74
C SER A 86 -4.42 -29.07 -15.23
N MET A 87 -4.42 -27.84 -14.71
CA MET A 87 -4.51 -27.54 -13.28
C MET A 87 -5.60 -26.49 -13.06
N ALA A 88 -6.46 -26.67 -12.08
CA ALA A 88 -7.27 -25.58 -11.55
C ALA A 88 -6.46 -24.83 -10.50
N VAL A 89 -6.42 -23.52 -10.60
CA VAL A 89 -5.70 -22.63 -9.68
C VAL A 89 -6.73 -21.74 -9.00
N GLU A 90 -6.76 -21.77 -7.68
CA GLU A 90 -7.58 -20.89 -6.87
C GLU A 90 -6.69 -19.96 -6.06
N VAL A 91 -7.04 -18.68 -6.04
CA VAL A 91 -6.36 -17.66 -5.25
C VAL A 91 -7.33 -17.15 -4.19
N ARG A 92 -6.90 -17.22 -2.94
CA ARG A 92 -7.69 -16.83 -1.77
C ARG A 92 -6.97 -15.72 -1.03
N ASN A 93 -7.74 -14.74 -0.56
CA ASN A 93 -7.21 -13.75 0.37
C ASN A 93 -7.04 -14.43 1.74
N LYS A 94 -5.79 -14.58 2.16
CA LYS A 94 -5.47 -15.30 3.40
C LYS A 94 -5.95 -14.54 4.63
N SER A 95 -5.85 -13.22 4.59
CA SER A 95 -6.20 -12.33 5.70
C SER A 95 -7.71 -12.17 5.90
N ASN A 96 -8.51 -12.39 4.86
CA ASN A 96 -9.97 -12.30 4.90
C ASN A 96 -10.63 -13.69 5.09
N GLY A 97 -10.06 -14.53 5.96
CA GLY A 97 -10.63 -15.83 6.31
C GLY A 97 -10.68 -16.84 5.14
N GLY A 98 -9.78 -16.72 4.17
CA GLY A 98 -9.72 -17.62 3.01
C GLY A 98 -10.76 -17.31 1.92
N GLN A 99 -11.28 -16.08 1.87
CA GLN A 99 -12.20 -15.64 0.83
C GLN A 99 -11.59 -15.89 -0.55
N LEU A 100 -12.33 -16.60 -1.42
CA LEU A 100 -11.93 -16.81 -2.82
C LEU A 100 -11.97 -15.48 -3.57
N ILE A 101 -10.85 -15.11 -4.17
CA ILE A 101 -10.71 -13.87 -4.94
C ILE A 101 -10.43 -14.11 -6.43
N ALA A 102 -9.93 -15.29 -6.81
CA ALA A 102 -9.82 -15.70 -8.21
C ALA A 102 -9.84 -17.23 -8.39
N SER A 103 -10.29 -17.70 -9.55
CA SER A 103 -10.19 -19.10 -9.98
C SER A 103 -9.87 -19.17 -11.48
N ALA A 104 -8.93 -20.04 -11.87
CA ALA A 104 -8.45 -20.17 -13.23
C ALA A 104 -8.10 -21.63 -13.59
N THR A 105 -7.98 -21.92 -14.89
CA THR A 105 -7.40 -23.18 -15.39
C THR A 105 -6.07 -22.90 -16.07
N GLN A 106 -4.98 -23.47 -15.56
CA GLN A 106 -3.66 -23.44 -16.17
C GLN A 106 -3.42 -24.71 -16.98
N TRP A 107 -2.78 -24.57 -18.14
CA TRP A 107 -2.27 -25.67 -18.95
C TRP A 107 -0.76 -25.59 -19.06
N THR A 108 -0.07 -26.71 -18.86
CA THR A 108 1.39 -26.76 -18.92
C THR A 108 1.83 -27.96 -19.77
N ALA A 109 2.74 -27.71 -20.72
CA ALA A 109 3.38 -28.75 -21.51
C ALA A 109 4.69 -29.19 -20.86
N ALA A 110 4.93 -30.49 -20.75
CA ALA A 110 6.26 -31.01 -20.41
C ALA A 110 7.08 -31.14 -21.71
N ASN A 111 7.87 -30.11 -22.04
CA ASN A 111 8.82 -30.13 -23.15
C ASN A 111 10.11 -29.40 -22.77
N ASP A 112 11.18 -29.64 -23.54
CA ASP A 112 12.49 -29.03 -23.32
C ASP A 112 12.62 -27.63 -23.96
N TYR A 113 11.49 -26.99 -24.28
CA TYR A 113 11.50 -25.67 -24.90
C TYR A 113 11.93 -24.62 -23.89
N ARG A 114 13.09 -24.02 -24.11
CA ARG A 114 13.59 -22.87 -23.35
C ARG A 114 13.50 -21.64 -24.24
N SER A 115 12.80 -20.60 -23.78
CA SER A 115 12.78 -19.33 -24.49
C SER A 115 14.21 -18.75 -24.54
N PRO A 116 14.65 -18.18 -25.67
CA PRO A 116 15.94 -17.49 -25.75
C PRO A 116 15.99 -16.37 -24.71
N GLN A 117 16.99 -16.38 -23.81
CA GLN A 117 17.14 -15.30 -22.84
C GLN A 117 17.74 -14.06 -23.53
N PRO A 118 17.22 -12.84 -23.27
CA PRO A 118 17.82 -11.63 -23.77
C PRO A 118 19.23 -11.47 -23.19
N GLN A 119 20.23 -11.38 -24.07
CA GLN A 119 21.63 -11.20 -23.66
C GLN A 119 21.79 -9.81 -23.02
N SER A 120 22.29 -9.75 -21.78
CA SER A 120 22.59 -8.48 -21.12
C SER A 120 23.72 -7.77 -21.88
N ARG A 121 23.44 -6.60 -22.45
CA ARG A 121 24.45 -5.74 -23.08
C ARG A 121 25.46 -5.32 -22.01
N ALA A 122 26.74 -5.66 -22.18
CA ALA A 122 27.80 -5.23 -21.27
C ALA A 122 27.83 -3.69 -21.21
N LYS A 123 27.87 -3.14 -19.99
CA LYS A 123 27.99 -1.70 -19.75
C LYS A 123 29.39 -1.26 -20.20
N LEU A 124 29.46 -0.34 -21.17
CA LEU A 124 30.64 0.49 -21.46
C LEU A 124 30.62 1.70 -20.52
#